data_AF-A0A535ZMM8-F1
#
_entry.id   AF-A0A535ZMM8-F1
#
_cell.length_a   1.000
_cell.length_b   1.000
_cell.length_c   1.000
_cell.angle_alpha   90.00
_cell.angle_beta   90.00
_cell.angle_gamma   90.00
#
_symmetry.space_group_name_H-M   'P 1'
#
loop_
_entity.id
_entity.type
_entity.pdbx_description
1 polymer ?
#
loop_
_entity_poly.entity_id
_entity_poly.type
_entity_poly.pdbx_seq_one_letter_code
_entity_poly.pdbx_strand_id
1 'polypeptide(L)'
;MPRPESDRKYDDASWHAGGDFPADVPYSQGGVHIAIFLAWVIHRGLYNPELFETADVEMVQQRSVSILGLLDRYDEKLVAKELSVEGNAFASYYYGLPQQGVVPPYLKDYGRTLGAGLPSLYHVAPTWENYAKLEPVMDQRYREWVARGRPAQPPGSRASVSASTLRIVLGWIVGIVLFGLGAIIGLAWVVSRLHQ
;
A
#
# COMPACT_ATOMS: atom_id res chain seq x y z
N MET A 1 -20.53 13.95 10.89
CA MET A 1 -20.39 12.86 9.91
C MET A 1 -18.96 12.90 9.39
N PRO A 2 -18.13 11.86 9.58
CA PRO A 2 -16.85 11.79 8.89
C PRO A 2 -17.10 11.84 7.37
N ARG A 3 -16.26 12.59 6.65
CA ARG A 3 -16.39 12.72 5.19
C ARG A 3 -16.06 11.35 4.58
N PRO A 4 -16.82 10.81 3.61
CA PRO A 4 -16.60 9.46 3.06
C PRO A 4 -15.15 9.18 2.60
N GLU A 5 -14.39 10.21 2.27
CA GLU A 5 -13.00 10.13 1.84
C GLU A 5 -11.99 9.91 2.98
N SER A 6 -12.36 10.14 4.26
CA SER A 6 -11.45 10.02 5.41
C SER A 6 -11.12 8.57 5.75
N ASP A 7 -12.05 7.64 5.54
CA ASP A 7 -11.89 6.23 5.93
C ASP A 7 -11.31 5.37 4.79
N ARG A 8 -10.97 6.00 3.66
CA ARG A 8 -10.35 5.32 2.52
C ARG A 8 -9.00 4.73 2.93
N LYS A 9 -8.87 3.41 2.80
CA LYS A 9 -7.60 2.71 2.92
C LYS A 9 -6.85 2.73 1.59
N TYR A 10 -5.58 3.09 1.65
CA TYR A 10 -4.63 2.87 0.57
C TYR A 10 -4.13 1.44 0.57
N ASP A 11 -3.86 0.93 1.77
CA ASP A 11 -3.37 -0.43 1.97
C ASP A 11 -3.75 -0.96 3.35
N ASP A 12 -3.70 -2.28 3.47
CA ASP A 12 -3.99 -3.03 4.69
C ASP A 12 -3.14 -4.30 4.67
N ALA A 13 -2.33 -4.55 5.69
CA ALA A 13 -1.46 -5.73 5.73
C ALA A 13 -2.24 -7.04 5.55
N SER A 14 -3.53 -7.07 5.95
CA SER A 14 -4.39 -8.24 5.75
C SER A 14 -4.76 -8.54 4.30
N TRP A 15 -4.60 -7.58 3.39
CA TRP A 15 -4.77 -7.82 1.96
C TRP A 15 -3.61 -8.62 1.36
N HIS A 16 -2.51 -8.70 2.10
CA HIS A 16 -1.29 -9.37 1.70
C HIS A 16 -1.18 -10.78 2.29
N ALA A 17 -2.30 -11.47 2.42
CA ALA A 17 -2.36 -12.80 3.00
C ALA A 17 -2.95 -13.82 2.00
N GLY A 18 -2.39 -15.03 1.99
CA GLY A 18 -2.86 -16.12 1.14
C GLY A 18 -2.45 -15.99 -0.34
N GLY A 19 -3.02 -16.84 -1.20
CA GLY A 19 -2.66 -16.90 -2.61
C GLY A 19 -1.17 -17.20 -2.81
N ASP A 20 -0.48 -16.33 -3.55
CA ASP A 20 0.96 -16.44 -3.82
C ASP A 20 1.83 -15.79 -2.73
N PHE A 21 1.28 -15.51 -1.54
CA PHE A 21 2.09 -15.08 -0.40
C PHE A 21 3.13 -16.16 -0.04
N PRO A 22 4.42 -15.83 0.06
CA PRO A 22 5.46 -16.82 0.30
C PRO A 22 5.29 -17.49 1.67
N ALA A 23 5.39 -18.81 1.70
CA ALA A 23 5.25 -19.59 2.93
C ALA A 23 6.48 -19.52 3.85
N ASP A 24 7.60 -18.99 3.34
CA ASP A 24 8.89 -18.89 4.02
C ASP A 24 9.14 -17.54 4.70
N VAL A 25 8.17 -16.62 4.64
CA VAL A 25 8.23 -15.33 5.32
C VAL A 25 7.04 -15.16 6.29
N PRO A 26 7.22 -14.46 7.43
CA PRO A 26 6.12 -14.23 8.35
C PRO A 26 5.06 -13.32 7.73
N TYR A 27 3.80 -13.46 8.16
CA TYR A 27 2.66 -12.66 7.69
C TYR A 27 2.92 -11.14 7.74
N SER A 28 3.62 -10.67 8.78
CA SER A 28 3.96 -9.25 8.94
C SER A 28 4.80 -8.69 7.79
N GLN A 29 5.45 -9.53 6.97
CA GLN A 29 6.13 -9.09 5.75
C GLN A 29 5.18 -8.46 4.72
N GLY A 30 3.88 -8.75 4.81
CA GLY A 30 2.84 -8.07 4.04
C GLY A 30 2.73 -6.57 4.36
N GLY A 31 3.22 -6.10 5.51
CA GLY A 31 3.18 -4.70 5.93
C GLY A 31 4.42 -3.88 5.58
N VAL A 32 5.51 -4.47 5.08
CA VAL A 32 6.81 -3.77 5.01
C VAL A 32 6.78 -2.57 4.08
N HIS A 33 6.19 -2.70 2.89
CA HIS A 33 6.08 -1.58 1.95
C HIS A 33 5.13 -0.51 2.46
N ILE A 34 4.10 -0.87 3.24
CA ILE A 34 3.19 0.07 3.91
C ILE A 34 3.97 0.89 4.94
N ALA A 35 4.70 0.20 5.81
CA ALA A 35 5.48 0.77 6.90
C ALA A 35 6.59 1.71 6.42
N ILE A 36 7.32 1.32 5.37
CA ILE A 36 8.37 2.17 4.78
C ILE A 36 7.79 3.48 4.23
N PHE A 37 6.62 3.41 3.57
CA PHE A 37 5.96 4.61 3.06
C PHE A 37 5.46 5.50 4.20
N LEU A 38 4.85 4.92 5.23
CA LEU A 38 4.39 5.65 6.41
C LEU A 38 5.53 6.35 7.15
N ALA A 39 6.68 5.68 7.31
CA ALA A 39 7.87 6.29 7.89
C ALA A 39 8.32 7.53 7.08
N TRP A 40 8.26 7.47 5.74
CA TRP A 40 8.60 8.61 4.88
C TRP A 40 7.61 9.76 5.02
N VAL A 41 6.30 9.45 5.07
CA VAL A 41 5.24 10.45 5.32
C VAL A 41 5.53 11.22 6.63
N ILE A 42 5.88 10.49 7.69
CA ILE A 42 6.19 11.08 9.00
C ILE A 42 7.45 11.94 8.92
N HIS A 43 8.53 11.43 8.32
CA HIS A 43 9.79 12.17 8.12
C HIS A 43 9.64 13.45 7.28
N ARG A 44 8.57 13.58 6.50
CA ARG A 44 8.29 14.77 5.67
C ARG A 44 7.16 15.65 6.21
N GLY A 45 6.62 15.35 7.40
CA GLY A 45 5.52 16.14 7.97
C GLY A 45 4.22 16.06 7.18
N LEU A 46 4.02 14.96 6.43
CA LEU A 46 2.85 14.74 5.57
C LEU A 46 1.73 13.95 6.27
N TYR A 47 1.86 13.72 7.58
CA TYR A 47 0.87 13.07 8.43
C TYR A 47 -0.15 14.08 8.98
N ASN A 48 -1.29 13.59 9.47
CA ASN A 48 -2.28 14.40 10.18
C ASN A 48 -1.84 14.55 11.65
N PRO A 49 -1.44 15.75 12.12
CA PRO A 49 -0.93 15.93 13.48
C PRO A 49 -1.99 15.69 14.57
N GLU A 50 -3.29 15.72 14.24
CA GLU A 50 -4.36 15.46 15.21
C GLU A 50 -4.52 13.96 15.54
N LEU A 51 -3.99 13.07 14.70
CA LEU A 51 -4.11 11.61 14.85
C LEU A 51 -2.79 10.92 15.22
N PHE A 52 -1.72 11.69 15.41
CA PHE A 52 -0.38 11.18 15.69
C PHE A 52 0.06 11.66 17.07
N GLU A 53 0.46 10.73 17.93
CA GLU A 53 1.13 11.09 19.18
C GLU A 53 2.52 11.66 18.87
N THR A 54 2.94 12.69 19.61
CA THR A 54 4.29 13.29 19.46
C THR A 54 5.38 12.23 19.64
N ALA A 55 5.20 11.28 20.56
CA ALA A 55 6.14 10.20 20.79
C ALA A 55 6.34 9.31 19.56
N ASP A 56 5.28 9.03 18.79
CA ASP A 56 5.36 8.20 17.58
C ASP A 56 6.19 8.89 16.50
N VAL A 57 5.92 10.18 16.32
CA VAL A 57 6.69 11.02 15.39
C VAL A 57 8.16 11.03 15.81
N GLU A 58 8.46 11.30 17.07
CA GLU A 58 9.84 11.33 17.59
C GLU A 58 10.56 10.00 17.39
N MET A 59 9.90 8.86 17.64
CA MET A 59 10.49 7.53 17.46
C MET A 59 10.86 7.26 16.01
N VAL A 60 10.05 7.71 15.05
CA VAL A 60 10.38 7.62 13.62
C VAL A 60 11.53 8.57 13.27
N GLN A 61 11.47 9.83 13.71
CA GLN A 61 12.52 10.82 13.45
C GLN A 61 13.89 10.34 13.95
N GLN A 62 13.91 9.68 15.10
CA GLN A 62 15.11 9.13 15.73
C GLN A 62 15.44 7.69 15.25
N ARG A 63 14.57 7.08 14.43
CA ARG A 63 14.68 5.69 13.98
C ARG A 63 14.80 4.67 15.13
N SER A 64 14.15 4.95 16.25
CA SER A 64 14.20 4.14 17.48
C SER A 64 13.11 3.06 17.55
N VAL A 65 12.11 3.12 16.66
CA VAL A 65 11.14 2.05 16.42
C VAL A 65 11.61 1.15 15.27
N SER A 66 11.23 -0.13 15.24
CA SER A 66 11.43 -0.95 14.04
C SER A 66 10.47 -0.52 12.92
N ILE A 67 10.79 -0.82 11.66
CA ILE A 67 9.91 -0.46 10.53
C ILE A 67 8.51 -1.07 10.71
N LEU A 68 8.40 -2.37 11.01
CA LEU A 68 7.09 -2.99 11.23
C LEU A 68 6.44 -2.55 12.56
N GLY A 69 7.23 -2.35 13.61
CA GLY A 69 6.73 -1.86 14.89
C GLY A 69 6.12 -0.46 14.82
N LEU A 70 6.50 0.35 13.81
CA LEU A 70 5.77 1.59 13.49
C LEU A 70 4.36 1.27 13.04
N LEU A 71 4.21 0.36 12.08
CA LEU A 71 2.92 0.07 11.45
C LEU A 71 1.93 -0.60 12.41
N ASP A 72 2.43 -1.39 13.37
CA ASP A 72 1.61 -1.97 14.44
C ASP A 72 0.84 -0.90 15.24
N ARG A 73 1.37 0.32 15.33
CA ARG A 73 0.73 1.46 16.02
C ARG A 73 -0.39 2.12 15.21
N TYR A 74 -0.47 1.81 13.91
CA TYR A 74 -1.45 2.36 12.96
C TYR A 74 -2.33 1.26 12.36
N ASP A 75 -2.74 0.30 13.20
CA ASP A 75 -3.65 -0.80 12.85
C ASP A 75 -3.23 -1.61 11.60
N GLU A 76 -1.92 -1.70 11.34
CA GLU A 76 -1.34 -2.38 10.17
C GLU A 76 -1.79 -1.81 8.80
N LYS A 77 -2.19 -0.53 8.76
CA LYS A 77 -2.86 0.10 7.61
C LYS A 77 -2.21 1.42 7.21
N LEU A 78 -2.55 1.84 5.98
CA LEU A 78 -2.34 3.20 5.51
C LEU A 78 -3.69 3.83 5.17
N VAL A 79 -4.17 4.76 6.00
CA VAL A 79 -5.51 5.33 5.87
C VAL A 79 -5.45 6.83 5.54
N ALA A 80 -6.36 7.28 4.68
CA ALA A 80 -6.44 8.67 4.22
C ALA A 80 -6.54 9.71 5.35
N LYS A 81 -7.25 9.41 6.45
CA LYS A 81 -7.40 10.31 7.60
C LYS A 81 -6.08 10.58 8.36
N GLU A 82 -5.14 9.64 8.32
CA GLU A 82 -3.83 9.71 9.00
C GLU A 82 -2.84 10.60 8.25
N LEU A 83 -3.21 11.03 7.03
CA LEU A 83 -2.39 11.89 6.19
C LEU A 83 -2.90 13.33 6.24
N SER A 84 -1.99 14.29 6.13
CA SER A 84 -2.37 15.68 5.88
C SER A 84 -3.06 15.80 4.52
N VAL A 85 -3.68 16.95 4.22
CA VAL A 85 -4.29 17.18 2.91
C VAL A 85 -3.28 16.97 1.77
N GLU A 86 -2.04 17.45 1.94
CA GLU A 86 -0.98 17.28 0.96
C GLU A 86 -0.44 15.84 0.93
N GLY A 87 -0.26 15.21 2.10
CA GLY A 87 0.16 13.80 2.18
C GLY A 87 -0.83 12.85 1.51
N ASN A 88 -2.13 13.10 1.71
CA ASN A 88 -3.20 12.35 1.08
C ASN A 88 -3.21 12.53 -0.45
N ALA A 89 -3.06 13.77 -0.93
CA ALA A 89 -2.95 14.05 -2.36
C ALA A 89 -1.75 13.32 -2.99
N PHE A 90 -0.59 13.34 -2.33
CA PHE A 90 0.60 12.64 -2.83
C PHE A 90 0.48 11.12 -2.73
N ALA A 91 -0.05 10.56 -1.64
CA ALA A 91 -0.30 9.12 -1.51
C ALA A 91 -1.27 8.63 -2.61
N SER A 92 -2.31 9.42 -2.93
CA SER A 92 -3.21 9.10 -4.06
C SER A 92 -2.51 9.05 -5.40
N TYR A 93 -1.58 9.97 -5.63
CA TYR A 93 -0.81 10.05 -6.87
C TYR A 93 0.27 8.95 -6.98
N TYR A 94 0.98 8.69 -5.89
CA TYR A 94 2.22 7.92 -5.90
C TYR A 94 2.04 6.49 -5.34
N TYR A 95 1.40 6.36 -4.19
CA TYR A 95 1.07 5.05 -3.59
C TYR A 95 -0.06 4.37 -4.35
N GLY A 96 -1.07 5.14 -4.77
CA GLY A 96 -2.21 4.66 -5.57
C GLY A 96 -3.15 3.73 -4.81
N LEU A 97 -4.18 3.23 -5.50
CA LEU A 97 -5.08 2.21 -4.99
C LEU A 97 -4.87 0.90 -5.77
N PRO A 98 -4.78 -0.27 -5.11
CA PRO A 98 -4.58 -1.56 -5.77
C PRO A 98 -5.67 -1.91 -6.80
N GLN A 99 -6.88 -1.37 -6.66
CA GLN A 99 -8.10 -1.85 -7.32
C GLN A 99 -8.27 -1.45 -8.80
N GLN A 100 -7.29 -0.79 -9.45
CA GLN A 100 -7.45 -0.29 -10.82
C GLN A 100 -6.69 -1.08 -11.89
N GLY A 101 -6.06 -2.21 -11.53
CA GLY A 101 -5.26 -3.00 -12.48
C GLY A 101 -4.00 -2.28 -12.99
N VAL A 102 -3.66 -1.13 -12.40
CA VAL A 102 -2.47 -0.34 -12.69
C VAL A 102 -1.53 -0.46 -11.50
N VAL A 103 -0.31 -0.94 -11.75
CA VAL A 103 0.74 -0.96 -10.73
C VAL A 103 1.13 0.48 -10.39
N PRO A 104 0.95 0.93 -9.14
CA PRO A 104 1.24 2.30 -8.77
C PRO A 104 2.74 2.63 -8.86
N PRO A 105 3.11 3.90 -9.09
CA PRO A 105 4.50 4.31 -9.16
C PRO A 105 5.34 3.89 -7.94
N TYR A 106 4.79 3.99 -6.73
CA TYR A 106 5.46 3.57 -5.49
C TYR A 106 5.94 2.12 -5.55
N LEU A 107 5.05 1.18 -5.93
CA LEU A 107 5.41 -0.23 -5.96
C LEU A 107 6.49 -0.53 -7.03
N LYS A 108 6.49 0.21 -8.14
CA LYS A 108 7.55 0.10 -9.16
C LYS A 108 8.90 0.56 -8.61
N ASP A 109 8.93 1.68 -7.91
CA ASP A 109 10.16 2.22 -7.33
C ASP A 109 10.64 1.33 -6.16
N TYR A 110 9.73 0.84 -5.32
CA TYR A 110 10.01 -0.14 -4.27
C TYR A 110 10.68 -1.39 -4.84
N GLY A 111 10.07 -2.00 -5.87
CA GLY A 111 10.62 -3.20 -6.49
C GLY A 111 11.95 -2.98 -7.21
N ARG A 112 12.13 -1.83 -7.87
CA ARG A 112 13.41 -1.47 -8.52
C ARG A 112 14.53 -1.22 -7.53
N THR A 113 14.22 -0.61 -6.39
CA THR A 113 15.22 -0.17 -5.40
C THR A 113 15.58 -1.30 -4.44
N LEU A 114 14.59 -2.07 -3.99
CA LEU A 114 14.75 -3.03 -2.89
C LEU A 114 14.52 -4.48 -3.31
N GLY A 115 13.87 -4.73 -4.45
CA GLY A 115 13.49 -6.07 -4.90
C GLY A 115 14.58 -6.85 -5.64
N ALA A 116 15.70 -6.22 -5.99
CA ALA A 116 16.74 -6.86 -6.80
C ALA A 116 17.35 -8.08 -6.10
N GLY A 117 17.31 -9.23 -6.76
CA GLY A 117 17.86 -10.49 -6.24
C GLY A 117 16.99 -11.18 -5.18
N LEU A 118 15.81 -10.65 -4.88
CA LEU A 118 14.88 -11.25 -3.92
C LEU A 118 13.87 -12.18 -4.62
N PRO A 119 13.45 -13.29 -3.98
CA PRO A 119 12.42 -14.18 -4.53
C PRO A 119 11.07 -13.48 -4.76
N SER A 120 10.75 -12.50 -3.91
CA SER A 120 9.57 -11.65 -4.06
C SER A 120 9.75 -10.32 -3.32
N LEU A 121 8.83 -9.37 -3.53
CA LEU A 121 8.83 -8.09 -2.80
C LEU A 121 8.55 -8.25 -1.30
N TYR A 122 7.94 -9.37 -0.88
CA TYR A 122 7.76 -9.71 0.53
C TYR A 122 9.04 -10.18 1.21
N HIS A 123 10.13 -10.40 0.47
CA HIS A 123 11.43 -10.74 1.06
C HIS A 123 12.27 -9.50 1.39
N VAL A 124 11.75 -8.29 1.12
CA VAL A 124 12.44 -7.06 1.50
C VAL A 124 12.49 -6.98 3.02
N ALA A 125 13.70 -6.89 3.57
CA ALA A 125 13.89 -6.83 5.02
C ALA A 125 13.32 -5.51 5.60
N PRO A 126 12.63 -5.54 6.76
CA PRO A 126 12.01 -4.38 7.40
C PRO A 126 13.04 -3.54 8.16
N THR A 127 14.00 -2.94 7.45
CA THR A 127 15.12 -2.22 8.05
C THR A 127 15.13 -0.74 7.69
N TRP A 128 15.66 0.08 8.59
CA TRP A 128 15.94 1.49 8.32
C TRP A 128 16.96 1.69 7.20
N GLU A 129 17.81 0.69 6.92
CA GLU A 129 18.71 0.71 5.77
C GLU A 129 17.94 0.65 4.44
N ASN A 130 16.95 -0.23 4.33
CA ASN A 130 16.09 -0.31 3.15
C ASN A 130 15.21 0.94 3.02
N TYR A 131 14.71 1.48 4.14
CA TYR A 131 14.09 2.81 4.15
C TYR A 131 15.05 3.87 3.56
N ALA A 132 16.30 3.94 4.03
CA ALA A 132 17.26 4.95 3.59
C ALA A 132 17.63 4.84 2.11
N LYS A 133 17.56 3.64 1.52
CA LYS A 133 17.74 3.43 0.07
C LYS A 133 16.56 3.99 -0.74
N LEU A 134 15.33 3.85 -0.24
CA LEU A 134 14.11 4.27 -0.94
C LEU A 134 13.74 5.75 -0.69
N GLU A 135 14.10 6.29 0.47
CA GLU A 135 13.90 7.69 0.87
C GLU A 135 14.27 8.72 -0.23
N PRO A 136 15.48 8.72 -0.81
CA PRO A 136 15.84 9.69 -1.85
C PRO A 136 14.99 9.55 -3.12
N VAL A 137 14.48 8.35 -3.42
CA VAL A 137 13.59 8.10 -4.55
C VAL A 137 12.21 8.72 -4.28
N MET A 138 11.65 8.48 -3.09
CA MET A 138 10.37 9.08 -2.69
C MET A 138 10.46 10.61 -2.64
N ASP A 139 11.56 11.16 -2.15
CA ASP A 139 11.83 12.60 -2.15
C ASP A 139 11.86 13.19 -3.56
N GLN A 140 12.53 12.51 -4.50
CA GLN A 140 12.56 12.93 -5.89
C GLN A 140 11.15 12.92 -6.48
N ARG A 141 10.37 11.85 -6.25
CA ARG A 141 9.00 11.72 -6.76
C ARG A 141 8.08 12.79 -6.20
N TYR A 142 8.22 13.13 -4.92
CA TYR A 142 7.49 14.21 -4.29
C TYR A 142 7.86 15.57 -4.90
N ARG A 143 9.15 15.88 -5.06
CA ARG A 143 9.60 17.13 -5.70
C ARG A 143 9.10 17.25 -7.14
N GLU A 144 9.17 16.17 -7.93
CA GLU A 144 8.65 16.15 -9.30
C GLU A 144 7.13 16.36 -9.34
N TRP A 145 6.39 15.76 -8.41
CA TRP A 145 4.95 15.95 -8.28
C TRP A 145 4.59 17.40 -7.93
N VAL A 146 5.29 18.00 -6.97
CA VAL A 146 5.14 19.43 -6.61
C VAL A 146 5.46 20.33 -7.81
N ALA A 147 6.58 20.10 -8.50
CA ALA A 147 7.02 20.90 -9.65
C ALA A 147 6.04 20.84 -10.84
N ARG A 148 5.27 19.75 -10.96
CA ARG A 148 4.20 19.58 -11.96
C ARG A 148 2.86 20.18 -11.53
N GLY A 149 2.80 20.91 -10.41
CA GLY A 149 1.56 21.52 -9.93
C GLY A 149 0.63 20.54 -9.22
N ARG A 150 1.18 19.50 -8.58
CA ARG A 150 0.44 18.53 -7.76
C ARG A 150 -0.72 17.84 -8.51
N PRO A 151 -0.46 17.20 -9.66
CA PRO A 151 -1.50 16.52 -10.43
C PRO A 151 -2.16 15.40 -9.62
N ALA A 152 -3.46 15.18 -9.85
CA ALA A 152 -4.24 14.17 -9.12
C ALA A 152 -3.95 12.72 -9.57
N GLN A 153 -3.42 12.52 -10.77
CA GLN A 153 -3.13 11.19 -11.33
C GLN A 153 -1.72 11.11 -11.93
N PRO A 154 -1.04 9.96 -11.82
CA PRO A 154 0.26 9.76 -12.45
C PRO A 154 0.15 9.73 -13.99
N PRO A 155 1.21 10.14 -14.71
CA PRO A 155 1.24 10.04 -16.17
C PRO A 155 0.98 8.61 -16.65
N GLY A 156 0.11 8.45 -17.66
CA GLY A 156 -0.20 7.14 -18.26
C GLY A 156 -1.33 6.35 -17.60
N SER A 157 -2.02 6.89 -16.59
CA SER A 157 -3.18 6.26 -15.91
C SER A 157 -4.43 6.04 -16.79
N ARG A 158 -4.46 6.58 -18.01
CA ARG A 158 -5.61 6.48 -18.96
C ARG A 158 -5.40 5.54 -20.15
N ALA A 159 -4.26 4.83 -20.24
CA ALA A 159 -4.04 3.89 -21.35
C ALA A 159 -4.61 2.50 -21.00
N SER A 160 -5.53 2.00 -21.84
CA SER A 160 -6.07 0.64 -21.73
C SER A 160 -4.94 -0.40 -21.86
N VAL A 161 -4.88 -1.33 -20.91
CA VAL A 161 -3.80 -2.34 -20.87
C VAL A 161 -4.14 -3.50 -21.83
N SER A 162 -3.20 -3.80 -22.73
CA SER A 162 -3.22 -4.97 -23.61
C SER A 162 -2.90 -6.26 -22.84
N ALA A 163 -3.51 -7.37 -23.28
CA ALA A 163 -3.58 -8.68 -22.63
C ALA A 163 -2.23 -9.39 -22.34
N SER A 164 -1.10 -8.86 -22.78
CA SER A 164 0.23 -9.45 -22.54
C SER A 164 0.91 -9.01 -21.23
N THR A 165 0.36 -8.01 -20.52
CA THR A 165 0.88 -7.55 -19.20
C THR A 165 0.41 -8.42 -18.03
N LEU A 166 -0.37 -9.48 -18.32
CA LEU A 166 -1.06 -10.32 -17.35
C LEU A 166 -0.18 -11.33 -16.58
N ARG A 167 1.12 -11.43 -16.88
CA ARG A 167 2.00 -12.44 -16.26
C ARG A 167 2.78 -11.99 -15.01
N ILE A 168 2.79 -10.70 -14.67
CA ILE A 168 3.46 -10.19 -13.44
C ILE A 168 2.44 -9.89 -12.32
N VAL A 169 1.14 -9.79 -12.66
CA VAL A 169 0.08 -9.34 -11.74
C VAL A 169 -0.72 -10.51 -11.15
N LEU A 170 -0.45 -11.75 -11.58
CA LEU A 170 -1.37 -12.87 -11.33
C LEU A 170 -1.30 -13.49 -9.92
N GLY A 171 -0.32 -13.12 -9.09
CA GLY A 171 -0.24 -13.62 -7.71
C GLY A 171 -0.94 -12.77 -6.65
N TRP A 172 -1.38 -11.56 -7.01
CA TRP A 172 -1.75 -10.53 -6.03
C TRP A 172 -3.19 -10.05 -6.16
N ILE A 173 -3.89 -10.37 -7.27
CA ILE A 173 -5.31 -10.04 -7.44
C ILE A 173 -6.22 -11.11 -6.81
N VAL A 174 -5.75 -12.34 -6.60
CA VAL A 174 -6.61 -13.45 -6.13
C VAL A 174 -6.94 -13.35 -4.62
N GLY A 175 -6.11 -12.69 -3.81
CA GLY A 175 -6.43 -12.41 -2.39
C GLY A 175 -7.49 -11.33 -2.18
N ILE A 176 -7.59 -10.36 -3.09
CA ILE A 176 -8.49 -9.20 -2.98
C ILE A 176 -9.98 -9.60 -3.16
N VAL A 177 -10.27 -10.74 -3.79
CA VAL A 177 -11.66 -11.14 -4.10
C VAL A 177 -12.31 -12.04 -3.04
N LEU A 178 -11.53 -12.71 -2.16
CA LEU A 178 -12.10 -13.76 -1.30
C LEU A 178 -12.44 -13.36 0.14
N PHE A 179 -12.03 -12.18 0.62
CA PHE A 179 -12.38 -11.72 1.99
C PHE A 179 -12.90 -10.28 2.07
N GLY A 180 -13.35 -9.71 0.95
CA GLY A 180 -14.07 -8.42 0.90
C GLY A 180 -15.61 -8.54 0.93
N LEU A 181 -16.16 -9.74 0.90
CA LEU A 181 -17.61 -9.99 0.97
C LEU A 181 -17.90 -11.06 2.03
N GLY A 182 -17.87 -10.65 3.29
CA GLY A 182 -18.56 -11.37 4.34
C GLY A 182 -20.08 -11.31 4.11
N ALA A 183 -20.69 -12.49 4.04
CA ALA A 183 -22.11 -12.77 4.29
C ALA A 183 -23.15 -12.38 3.23
N ILE A 184 -23.38 -13.27 2.25
CA ILE A 184 -24.74 -13.79 1.96
C ILE A 184 -24.63 -15.29 1.66
N ILE A 185 -24.57 -16.11 2.71
CA ILE A 185 -25.01 -17.50 2.63
C ILE A 185 -26.42 -17.51 3.23
N GLY A 186 -27.42 -17.65 2.36
CA GLY A 186 -28.82 -17.71 2.76
C GLY A 186 -29.72 -17.94 1.57
N LEU A 187 -29.83 -19.18 1.09
CA LEU A 187 -30.98 -20.07 1.34
C LEU A 187 -31.02 -21.17 0.28
N ALA A 188 -31.40 -22.35 0.75
CA ALA A 188 -31.48 -23.61 0.04
C ALA A 188 -32.54 -23.65 -1.08
N TRP A 189 -32.33 -24.62 -1.99
CA TRP A 189 -33.33 -25.49 -2.63
C TRP A 189 -34.56 -24.86 -3.29
N VAL A 190 -34.68 -25.07 -4.61
CA VAL A 190 -35.87 -25.04 -5.53
C VAL A 190 -35.31 -24.56 -6.87
N VAL A 191 -35.16 -25.32 -7.96
CA VAL A 191 -35.90 -26.44 -8.53
C VAL A 191 -34.96 -27.30 -9.41
N SER A 192 -35.14 -28.61 -9.31
CA SER A 192 -34.66 -29.63 -10.23
C SER A 192 -35.27 -29.47 -11.63
N ARG A 193 -34.51 -29.80 -12.68
CA ARG A 193 -34.80 -29.77 -14.13
C ARG A 193 -34.41 -28.46 -14.83
N LEU A 194 -33.43 -28.54 -15.74
CA LEU A 194 -33.69 -28.90 -17.13
C LEU A 194 -32.37 -29.20 -17.87
N HIS A 195 -32.37 -30.33 -18.56
CA HIS A 195 -31.48 -30.79 -19.63
C HIS A 195 -30.13 -31.48 -19.33
N GLN A 196 -30.26 -32.82 -19.41
CA GLN A 196 -29.31 -33.90 -19.72
C GLN A 196 -28.58 -34.54 -18.55
#